data_AF-A0A2A2JXU9-F1
#
_entry.id   AF-A0A2A2JXU9-F1
#
_cell.length_a   1.000
_cell.length_b   1.000
_cell.length_c   1.000
_cell.angle_alpha   90.00
_cell.angle_beta   90.00
_cell.angle_gamma   90.00
#
_symmetry.space_group_name_H-M   'P 1'
#
loop_
_entity.id
_entity.type
_entity.pdbx_description
1 polymer ?
#
loop_
_entity_poly.entity_id
_entity_poly.type
_entity_poly.pdbx_seq_one_letter_code
_entity_poly.pdbx_strand_id
1 'polypeptide(L)'
;MRTSQRGLSLIMSFEGLRLQAYQDAVGVWTIGYGTTRGVKAGMSISKEQAERMLLNDVQRFEPEVQRLVTAELNQNQWDALISFTYNLGAANLESSTLRRLLNAGDYAAAAEQFPRWNKAGGKVLPGLVRRRAAEPIALLAVVGSYWLVYQHGRSVERAEAAVASAQRDSGDRLAELLGERGERQEEQRRAAAHEEVRQHAQEQRTIAETTAAGADAAGQRLHDEAGKLAAAVGCSSQDPAVAARGEAARRAAMVLSDLLARADARAGELASAYDRARIAGLACEASYGSLLEEGRPLVQPE
;
A
#
# COMPACT_ATOMS: atom_id res chain seq x y z
N MET A 1 -29.28 16.67 36.23
CA MET A 1 -29.72 17.09 34.86
C MET A 1 -31.13 17.65 34.98
N ARG A 2 -31.66 18.33 33.95
CA ARG A 2 -33.06 18.80 33.92
C ARG A 2 -33.85 18.01 32.90
N THR A 3 -35.14 17.82 33.14
CA THR A 3 -36.06 17.13 32.25
C THR A 3 -36.27 17.95 30.98
N SER A 4 -36.16 17.32 29.81
CA SER A 4 -36.35 18.01 28.53
C SER A 4 -37.84 18.21 28.22
N GLN A 5 -38.13 19.05 27.23
CA GLN A 5 -39.51 19.22 26.71
C GLN A 5 -40.10 17.91 26.17
N ARG A 6 -39.25 17.00 25.65
CA ARG A 6 -39.70 15.68 25.21
C ARG A 6 -40.10 14.81 26.40
N GLY A 7 -39.33 14.84 27.49
CA GLY A 7 -39.68 14.17 28.75
C GLY A 7 -40.99 14.69 29.36
N LEU A 8 -41.18 16.01 29.37
CA LEU A 8 -42.44 16.61 29.82
C LEU A 8 -43.62 16.18 28.93
N SER A 9 -43.43 16.19 27.61
CA SER A 9 -44.46 15.73 26.65
C SER A 9 -44.80 14.26 26.83
N LEU A 10 -43.80 13.43 27.13
CA LEU A 10 -43.98 12.01 27.44
C LEU A 10 -44.87 11.84 28.68
N ILE A 11 -44.61 12.56 29.76
CA ILE A 11 -45.43 12.51 30.98
C ILE A 11 -46.86 13.00 30.70
N MET A 12 -47.00 14.15 30.02
CA MET A 12 -48.31 14.70 29.64
C MET A 12 -49.16 13.71 28.83
N SER A 13 -48.53 12.93 27.95
CA SER A 13 -49.22 11.92 27.13
C SER A 13 -49.82 10.77 27.96
N PHE A 14 -49.31 10.52 29.17
CA PHE A 14 -49.77 9.45 30.05
C PHE A 14 -50.79 9.90 31.11
N GLU A 15 -50.62 11.10 31.69
CA GLU A 15 -51.44 11.55 32.82
C GLU A 15 -52.81 12.12 32.38
N GLY A 16 -52.87 12.71 31.18
CA GLY A 16 -54.07 13.36 30.66
C GLY A 16 -54.39 14.69 31.38
N LEU A 17 -55.00 15.64 30.65
CA LEU A 17 -55.28 16.98 31.17
C LEU A 17 -56.67 17.07 31.81
N ARG A 18 -56.74 17.60 33.04
CA ARG A 18 -57.98 17.96 33.74
C ARG A 18 -57.91 19.39 34.26
N LEU A 19 -58.67 20.30 33.65
CA LEU A 19 -58.62 21.74 34.00
C LEU A 19 -59.43 22.10 35.24
N GLN A 20 -60.30 21.21 35.72
CA GLN A 20 -61.08 21.39 36.94
C GLN A 20 -60.65 20.34 37.97
N ALA A 21 -60.57 20.76 39.25
CA ALA A 21 -60.22 19.86 40.34
C ALA A 21 -61.26 18.74 40.46
N TYR A 22 -60.77 17.51 40.54
CA TYR A 22 -61.58 16.29 40.72
C TYR A 22 -61.01 15.46 41.86
N GLN A 23 -61.83 14.58 42.46
CA GLN A 23 -61.32 13.60 43.40
C GLN A 23 -60.88 12.36 42.64
N ASP A 24 -59.66 11.89 42.90
CA ASP A 24 -59.17 10.62 42.37
C ASP A 24 -59.87 9.41 43.01
N ALA A 25 -59.46 8.19 42.61
CA ALA A 25 -60.05 6.95 43.10
C ALA A 25 -59.90 6.73 44.62
N VAL A 26 -59.05 7.50 45.30
CA VAL A 26 -58.82 7.43 46.75
C VAL A 26 -59.28 8.71 47.48
N GLY A 27 -60.02 9.58 46.80
CA GLY A 27 -60.66 10.77 47.38
C GLY A 27 -59.78 12.01 47.45
N VAL A 28 -58.58 11.99 46.86
CA VAL A 28 -57.62 13.11 46.88
C VAL A 28 -57.93 14.08 45.75
N TRP A 29 -58.02 15.37 46.09
CA TRP A 29 -58.20 16.43 45.10
C TRP A 29 -57.00 16.54 44.16
N THR A 30 -57.27 16.40 42.87
CA THR A 30 -56.29 16.33 41.79
C THR A 30 -56.68 17.29 40.66
N ILE A 31 -55.70 17.94 40.03
CA ILE A 31 -55.93 18.84 38.88
C ILE A 31 -54.73 18.82 37.92
N GLY A 32 -54.92 19.31 36.70
CA GLY A 32 -53.88 19.38 35.68
C GLY A 32 -53.47 17.99 35.19
N TYR A 33 -52.18 17.69 35.28
CA TYR A 33 -51.57 16.43 34.89
C TYR A 33 -51.25 15.55 36.12
N GLY A 34 -52.17 15.46 37.08
CA GLY A 34 -52.00 14.64 38.29
C GLY A 34 -51.45 15.37 39.52
N THR A 35 -51.44 16.71 39.51
CA THR A 35 -51.02 17.49 40.67
C THR A 35 -52.06 17.39 41.79
N THR A 36 -51.63 17.05 43.00
CA THR A 36 -52.49 16.91 44.20
C THR A 36 -52.18 17.95 45.28
N ARG A 37 -50.95 18.48 45.30
CA ARG A 37 -50.51 19.42 46.35
C ARG A 37 -51.20 20.77 46.19
N GLY A 38 -51.85 21.21 47.27
CA GLY A 38 -52.51 22.53 47.31
C GLY A 38 -53.79 22.61 46.49
N VAL A 39 -54.27 21.47 45.97
CA VAL A 39 -55.52 21.40 45.21
C VAL A 39 -56.70 21.28 46.18
N LYS A 40 -57.74 22.06 45.92
CA LYS A 40 -58.97 22.09 46.71
C LYS A 40 -60.18 22.02 45.80
N ALA A 41 -61.32 21.65 46.38
CA ALA A 41 -62.60 21.65 45.69
C ALA A 41 -62.88 23.00 45.00
N GLY A 42 -63.37 22.96 43.77
CA GLY A 42 -63.76 24.14 43.00
C GLY A 42 -62.61 24.89 42.30
N MET A 43 -61.35 24.43 42.43
CA MET A 43 -60.25 25.02 41.66
C MET A 43 -60.39 24.72 40.16
N SER A 44 -60.09 25.73 39.34
CA SER A 44 -60.01 25.62 37.88
C SER A 44 -58.74 26.33 37.40
N ILE A 45 -58.08 25.78 36.38
CA ILE A 45 -56.81 26.28 35.85
C ILE A 45 -56.81 26.29 34.32
N SER A 46 -55.94 27.11 33.71
CA SER A 46 -55.63 27.06 32.28
C SER A 46 -54.66 25.92 31.95
N LYS A 47 -54.53 25.58 30.66
CA LYS A 47 -53.56 24.58 30.20
C LYS A 47 -52.12 24.98 30.54
N GLU A 48 -51.78 26.24 30.38
CA GLU A 48 -50.46 26.80 30.68
C GLU A 48 -50.18 26.81 32.19
N GLN A 49 -51.22 26.95 33.02
CA GLN A 49 -51.10 26.75 34.46
C GLN A 49 -50.85 25.27 34.80
N ALA A 50 -51.56 24.34 34.15
CA ALA A 50 -51.35 22.90 34.33
C ALA A 50 -49.94 22.45 33.93
N GLU A 51 -49.41 22.95 32.81
CA GLU A 51 -48.04 22.66 32.35
C GLU A 51 -46.98 23.21 33.32
N ARG A 52 -47.18 24.42 33.86
CA ARG A 52 -46.30 24.99 34.90
C ARG A 52 -46.35 24.18 36.20
N MET A 53 -47.53 23.72 36.60
CA MET A 53 -47.69 22.86 37.77
C MET A 53 -46.97 21.52 37.57
N LEU A 54 -47.10 20.89 36.40
CA LEU A 54 -46.37 19.69 36.04
C LEU A 54 -44.85 19.89 36.09
N LEU A 55 -44.34 20.97 35.49
CA LEU A 55 -42.92 21.29 35.52
C LEU A 55 -42.39 21.42 36.96
N ASN A 56 -43.13 22.14 37.80
CA ASN A 56 -42.77 22.30 39.22
C ASN A 56 -42.78 20.98 39.98
N ASP A 57 -43.75 20.10 39.72
CA ASP A 57 -43.81 18.78 40.36
C ASP A 57 -42.66 17.88 39.87
N VAL A 58 -42.35 17.89 38.57
CA VAL A 58 -41.22 17.15 37.98
C VAL A 58 -39.88 17.60 38.54
N GLN A 59 -39.65 18.90 38.65
CA GLN A 59 -38.41 19.46 39.21
C GLN A 59 -38.14 19.03 40.66
N ARG A 60 -39.17 18.61 41.40
CA ARG A 60 -38.98 18.07 42.76
C ARG A 60 -38.42 16.64 42.75
N PHE A 61 -38.69 15.86 41.70
CA PHE A 61 -38.14 14.51 41.54
C PHE A 61 -36.73 14.50 40.94
N GLU A 62 -36.32 15.55 40.25
CA GLU A 62 -34.98 15.64 39.63
C GLU A 62 -33.83 15.43 40.64
N PRO A 63 -33.79 16.09 41.82
CA PRO A 63 -32.76 15.84 42.82
C PRO A 63 -32.81 14.42 43.39
N GLU A 64 -34.01 13.85 43.53
CA GLU A 64 -34.19 12.50 44.06
C GLU A 64 -33.63 11.45 43.09
N VAL A 65 -33.94 11.57 41.80
CA VAL A 65 -33.37 10.70 40.75
C VAL A 65 -31.85 10.90 40.65
N GLN A 66 -31.36 12.14 40.73
CA GLN A 66 -29.93 12.43 40.70
C GLN A 66 -29.17 11.79 41.86
N ARG A 67 -29.77 11.73 43.05
CA ARG A 67 -29.19 11.06 44.22
C ARG A 67 -29.16 9.54 44.05
N LEU A 68 -30.19 8.97 43.42
CA LEU A 68 -30.38 7.52 43.34
C LEU A 68 -29.59 6.85 42.21
N VAL A 69 -29.31 7.59 41.13
CA VAL A 69 -28.68 7.06 39.92
C VAL A 69 -27.27 7.63 39.76
N THR A 70 -26.27 6.77 39.88
CA THR A 70 -24.84 7.12 39.77
C THR A 70 -24.27 6.87 38.38
N ALA A 71 -25.00 6.14 37.54
CA ALA A 71 -24.62 5.89 36.15
C ALA A 71 -24.69 7.18 35.33
N GLU A 72 -23.82 7.30 34.33
CA GLU A 72 -23.90 8.39 33.37
C GLU A 72 -25.12 8.20 32.47
N LEU A 73 -26.01 9.19 32.47
CA LEU A 73 -27.26 9.15 31.70
C LEU A 73 -27.22 10.19 30.59
N ASN A 74 -27.72 9.81 29.41
CA ASN A 74 -28.08 10.79 28.40
C ASN A 74 -29.47 11.39 28.69
N GLN A 75 -29.81 12.45 27.96
CA GLN A 75 -31.05 13.20 28.18
C GLN A 75 -32.33 12.34 28.08
N ASN A 76 -32.39 11.40 27.14
CA ASN A 76 -33.58 10.57 26.96
C ASN A 76 -33.74 9.55 28.11
N GLN A 77 -32.63 9.01 28.60
CA GLN A 77 -32.63 8.08 29.74
C GLN A 77 -33.03 8.81 31.03
N TRP A 78 -32.52 10.03 31.21
CA TRP A 78 -32.92 10.92 32.28
C TRP A 78 -34.44 11.18 32.24
N ASP A 79 -34.96 11.59 31.08
CA ASP A 79 -36.39 11.87 30.89
C ASP A 79 -37.28 10.64 31.17
N ALA A 80 -36.85 9.44 30.75
CA ALA A 80 -37.56 8.19 31.03
C ALA A 80 -37.59 7.85 32.52
N LEU A 81 -36.48 8.06 33.25
CA LEU A 81 -36.42 7.84 34.69
C LEU A 81 -37.24 8.85 35.48
N ILE A 82 -37.29 10.10 35.03
CA ILE A 82 -38.18 11.11 35.60
C ILE A 82 -39.64 10.72 35.38
N SER A 83 -40.02 10.30 34.16
CA SER A 83 -41.38 9.79 33.89
C SER A 83 -41.73 8.59 34.77
N PHE A 84 -40.81 7.65 34.95
CA PHE A 84 -40.99 6.50 35.86
C PHE A 84 -41.22 6.95 37.30
N THR A 85 -40.36 7.86 37.78
CA THR A 85 -40.38 8.36 39.17
C THR A 85 -41.61 9.20 39.46
N TYR A 86 -42.07 9.99 38.48
CA TYR A 86 -43.32 10.75 38.61
C TYR A 86 -44.52 9.83 38.82
N ASN A 87 -44.56 8.70 38.11
CA ASN A 87 -45.68 7.75 38.18
C ASN A 87 -45.67 6.85 39.43
N LEU A 88 -44.49 6.42 39.87
CA LEU A 88 -44.36 5.40 40.93
C LEU A 88 -43.75 5.95 42.22
N GLY A 89 -43.21 7.16 42.21
CA GLY A 89 -42.48 7.75 43.33
C GLY A 89 -41.03 7.26 43.43
N ALA A 90 -40.18 8.05 44.09
CA ALA A 90 -38.76 7.77 44.21
C ALA A 90 -38.44 6.57 45.11
N ALA A 91 -39.26 6.27 46.11
CA ALA A 91 -39.06 5.08 46.96
C ALA A 91 -39.12 3.76 46.15
N ASN A 92 -39.98 3.71 45.13
CA ASN A 92 -40.06 2.57 44.22
C ASN A 92 -38.85 2.53 43.26
N LEU A 93 -38.34 3.68 42.81
CA LEU A 93 -37.08 3.72 42.07
C LEU A 93 -35.91 3.24 42.93
N GLU A 94 -35.80 3.72 44.16
CA GLU A 94 -34.71 3.40 45.09
C GLU A 94 -34.61 1.90 45.36
N SER A 95 -35.73 1.21 45.56
CA SER A 95 -35.76 -0.24 45.82
C SER A 95 -35.74 -1.10 44.54
N SER A 96 -35.78 -0.51 43.35
CA SER A 96 -35.94 -1.24 42.09
C SER A 96 -34.68 -1.98 41.63
N THR A 97 -34.90 -3.15 41.00
CA THR A 97 -33.84 -3.84 40.22
C THR A 97 -33.39 -3.00 39.03
N LEU A 98 -34.28 -2.16 38.48
CA LEU A 98 -33.99 -1.18 37.44
C LEU A 98 -32.82 -0.27 37.85
N ARG A 99 -32.91 0.40 39.02
CA ARG A 99 -31.84 1.28 39.55
C ARG A 99 -30.54 0.52 39.77
N ARG A 100 -30.61 -0.70 40.32
CA ARG A 100 -29.42 -1.53 40.59
C ARG A 100 -28.66 -1.86 39.30
N LEU A 101 -29.36 -2.26 38.24
CA LEU A 101 -28.75 -2.59 36.94
C LEU A 101 -28.21 -1.34 36.23
N LEU A 102 -28.96 -0.22 36.28
CA LEU A 102 -28.49 1.07 35.78
C LEU A 102 -27.17 1.47 36.42
N ASN A 103 -27.08 1.49 37.76
CA ASN A 103 -25.87 1.89 38.47
C ASN A 103 -24.69 0.92 38.27
N ALA A 104 -24.94 -0.31 37.82
CA ALA A 104 -23.91 -1.27 37.42
C ALA A 104 -23.43 -1.06 35.96
N GLY A 105 -24.02 -0.10 35.23
CA GLY A 105 -23.71 0.15 33.83
C GLY A 105 -24.39 -0.81 32.84
N ASP A 106 -25.25 -1.71 33.32
CA ASP A 106 -25.97 -2.66 32.47
C ASP A 106 -27.30 -2.04 32.01
N TYR A 107 -27.18 -1.11 31.07
CA TYR A 107 -28.32 -0.40 30.49
C TYR A 107 -29.29 -1.38 29.81
N ALA A 108 -28.79 -2.36 29.05
CA ALA A 108 -29.65 -3.31 28.35
C ALA A 108 -30.56 -4.10 29.32
N ALA A 109 -29.98 -4.69 30.37
CA ALA A 109 -30.74 -5.42 31.37
C ALA A 109 -31.66 -4.50 32.19
N ALA A 110 -31.26 -3.25 32.40
CA ALA A 110 -32.11 -2.25 33.05
C ALA A 110 -33.36 -1.92 32.21
N ALA A 111 -33.21 -1.78 30.88
CA ALA A 111 -34.32 -1.54 29.96
C ALA A 111 -35.43 -2.61 30.10
N GLU A 112 -35.03 -3.87 30.28
CA GLU A 112 -35.93 -5.02 30.44
C GLU A 112 -36.71 -5.02 31.76
N GLN A 113 -36.31 -4.19 32.73
CA GLN A 113 -37.04 -4.10 34.00
C GLN A 113 -38.27 -3.19 33.92
N PHE A 114 -38.34 -2.26 32.96
CA PHE A 114 -39.47 -1.34 32.84
C PHE A 114 -40.83 -2.06 32.69
N PRO A 115 -41.00 -3.08 31.82
CA PRO A 115 -42.26 -3.80 31.66
C PRO A 115 -42.81 -4.47 32.93
N ARG A 116 -41.96 -4.73 33.94
CA ARG A 116 -42.37 -5.36 35.19
C ARG A 116 -43.21 -4.44 36.09
N TRP A 117 -43.15 -3.13 35.84
CA TRP A 117 -43.89 -2.11 36.57
C TRP A 117 -45.19 -1.73 35.86
N ASN A 118 -46.02 -2.75 35.59
CA ASN A 118 -47.28 -2.62 34.87
C ASN A 118 -48.53 -2.88 35.74
N LYS A 119 -48.36 -3.00 37.06
CA LYS A 119 -49.44 -3.33 38.01
C LYS A 119 -49.74 -2.18 38.97
N ALA A 120 -51.03 -1.99 39.28
CA ALA A 120 -51.49 -1.19 40.41
C ALA A 120 -52.50 -2.01 41.22
N GLY A 121 -52.39 -2.00 42.56
CA GLY A 121 -53.23 -2.85 43.42
C GLY A 121 -53.16 -4.35 43.08
N GLY A 122 -52.03 -4.83 42.57
CA GLY A 122 -51.82 -6.21 42.15
C GLY A 122 -52.36 -6.58 40.76
N LYS A 123 -53.12 -5.71 40.09
CA LYS A 123 -53.69 -5.96 38.75
C LYS A 123 -52.91 -5.24 37.65
N VAL A 124 -52.72 -5.90 36.51
CA VAL A 124 -52.06 -5.32 35.33
C VAL A 124 -52.98 -4.27 34.69
N LEU A 125 -52.44 -3.09 34.39
CA LEU A 125 -53.19 -2.00 33.75
C LEU A 125 -52.68 -1.75 32.31
N PRO A 126 -53.57 -1.76 31.29
CA PRO A 126 -53.18 -1.52 29.89
C PRO A 126 -52.46 -0.19 29.64
N GLY A 127 -52.79 0.85 30.40
CA GLY A 127 -52.11 2.15 30.33
C GLY A 127 -50.64 2.09 30.75
N LEU A 128 -50.32 1.29 31.79
CA LEU A 128 -48.96 1.10 32.25
C LEU A 128 -48.15 0.26 31.26
N VAL A 129 -48.75 -0.75 30.61
CA VAL A 129 -48.07 -1.54 29.57
C VAL A 129 -47.60 -0.66 28.41
N ARG A 130 -48.47 0.25 27.92
CA ARG A 130 -48.10 1.20 26.85
C ARG A 130 -46.98 2.15 27.27
N ARG A 131 -47.01 2.62 28.52
CA ARG A 131 -45.98 3.49 29.10
C ARG A 131 -44.62 2.81 29.15
N ARG A 132 -44.57 1.56 29.61
CA ARG A 132 -43.31 0.79 29.77
C ARG A 132 -42.73 0.24 28.47
N ALA A 133 -43.50 0.22 27.37
CA ALA A 133 -42.98 -0.13 26.05
C ALA A 133 -42.21 1.01 25.36
N ALA A 134 -42.49 2.27 25.71
CA ALA A 134 -41.85 3.44 25.10
C ALA A 134 -40.47 3.77 25.71
N GLU A 135 -40.27 3.46 26.99
CA GLU A 135 -39.06 3.82 27.76
C GLU A 135 -37.79 3.04 27.34
N PRO A 136 -37.82 1.75 26.98
CA PRO A 136 -36.64 0.97 26.55
C PRO A 136 -36.07 1.39 25.18
N ILE A 137 -36.90 1.92 24.28
CA ILE A 137 -36.49 2.31 22.91
C ILE A 137 -35.47 3.44 22.97
N ALA A 138 -35.66 4.40 23.88
CA ALA A 138 -34.71 5.47 24.15
C ALA A 138 -33.36 4.95 24.65
N LEU A 139 -33.35 3.80 25.33
CA LEU A 139 -32.15 3.20 25.91
C LEU A 139 -31.36 2.39 24.86
N LEU A 140 -32.03 1.61 24.01
CA LEU A 140 -31.41 0.75 23.00
C LEU A 140 -30.81 1.52 21.80
N ALA A 141 -31.31 2.73 21.51
CA ALA A 141 -30.76 3.59 20.46
C ALA A 141 -29.26 3.92 20.66
N VAL A 142 -28.77 3.89 21.90
CA VAL A 142 -27.35 4.13 22.25
C VAL A 142 -26.46 2.95 21.86
N VAL A 143 -26.92 1.72 22.09
CA VAL A 143 -26.14 0.52 21.75
C VAL A 143 -25.97 0.43 20.24
N GLY A 144 -27.04 0.73 19.49
CA GLY A 144 -27.00 0.77 18.03
C GLY A 144 -26.06 1.86 17.49
N SER A 145 -26.08 3.07 18.06
CA SER A 145 -25.20 4.16 17.60
C SER A 145 -23.72 3.88 17.92
N TYR A 146 -23.42 3.33 19.10
CA TYR A 146 -22.06 2.96 19.47
C TYR A 146 -21.51 1.83 18.60
N TRP A 147 -22.34 0.83 18.29
CA TRP A 147 -21.97 -0.26 17.38
C TRP A 147 -21.70 0.23 15.95
N LEU A 148 -22.51 1.17 15.45
CA LEU A 148 -22.31 1.76 14.12
C LEU A 148 -20.98 2.52 14.03
N VAL A 149 -20.66 3.33 15.04
CA VAL A 149 -19.37 4.07 15.11
C VAL A 149 -18.20 3.09 15.16
N TYR A 150 -18.30 2.02 15.96
CA TYR A 150 -17.27 0.98 16.03
C TYR A 150 -17.05 0.27 14.69
N GLN A 151 -18.12 -0.13 13.99
CA GLN A 151 -18.03 -0.76 12.66
C GLN A 151 -17.44 0.19 11.63
N HIS A 152 -17.81 1.48 11.68
CA HIS A 152 -17.24 2.49 10.81
C HIS A 152 -15.73 2.65 11.05
N GLY A 153 -15.29 2.78 12.30
CA GLY A 153 -13.87 2.84 12.65
C GLY A 153 -13.08 1.64 12.12
N ARG A 154 -13.57 0.41 12.33
CA ARG A 154 -12.92 -0.80 11.78
C ARG A 154 -12.91 -0.85 10.25
N SER A 155 -13.92 -0.28 9.60
CA SER A 155 -13.95 -0.22 8.13
C SER A 155 -12.89 0.73 7.57
N VAL A 156 -12.67 1.87 8.24
CA VAL A 156 -11.63 2.84 7.88
C VAL A 156 -10.25 2.26 8.10
N GLU A 157 -9.98 1.65 9.27
CA GLU A 157 -8.68 1.00 9.55
C GLU A 157 -8.34 -0.08 8.51
N ARG A 158 -9.31 -0.90 8.11
CA ARG A 158 -9.11 -1.91 7.06
C ARG A 158 -8.85 -1.30 5.70
N ALA A 159 -9.53 -0.21 5.36
CA ALA A 159 -9.32 0.50 4.11
C ALA A 159 -7.92 1.15 4.06
N GLU A 160 -7.51 1.81 5.15
CA GLU A 160 -6.16 2.39 5.29
C GLU A 160 -5.08 1.31 5.21
N ALA A 161 -5.26 0.19 5.90
CA ALA A 161 -4.34 -0.94 5.83
C ALA A 161 -4.25 -1.53 4.41
N ALA A 162 -5.37 -1.64 3.70
CA ALA A 162 -5.41 -2.13 2.32
C ALA A 162 -4.72 -1.17 1.33
N VAL A 163 -4.89 0.14 1.50
CA VAL A 163 -4.19 1.15 0.70
C VAL A 163 -2.69 1.11 0.97
N ALA A 164 -2.29 1.03 2.25
CA ALA A 164 -0.88 0.95 2.64
C ALA A 164 -0.20 -0.33 2.11
N SER A 165 -0.88 -1.49 2.12
CA SER A 165 -0.35 -2.71 1.51
C SER A 165 -0.25 -2.58 -0.02
N ALA A 166 -1.26 -2.03 -0.67
CA ALA A 166 -1.24 -1.84 -2.13
C ALA A 166 -0.10 -0.91 -2.58
N GLN A 167 0.18 0.15 -1.82
CA GLN A 167 1.31 1.04 -2.09
C GLN A 167 2.65 0.30 -1.96
N ARG A 168 2.85 -0.49 -0.90
CA ARG A 168 4.07 -1.30 -0.75
C ARG A 168 4.25 -2.29 -1.89
N ASP A 169 3.21 -3.07 -2.21
CA ASP A 169 3.25 -4.06 -3.30
C ASP A 169 3.57 -3.40 -4.65
N SER A 170 3.04 -2.19 -4.89
CA SER A 170 3.35 -1.42 -6.10
C SER A 170 4.81 -0.94 -6.14
N GLY A 171 5.37 -0.56 -4.99
CA GLY A 171 6.77 -0.16 -4.84
C GLY A 171 7.73 -1.33 -5.04
N ASP A 172 7.41 -2.49 -4.44
CA ASP A 172 8.21 -3.71 -4.56
C ASP A 172 8.26 -4.21 -6.02
N ARG A 173 7.12 -4.22 -6.72
CA ARG A 173 7.06 -4.55 -8.15
C ARG A 173 7.86 -3.57 -9.01
N LEU A 174 7.81 -2.27 -8.70
CA LEU A 174 8.60 -1.28 -9.42
C LEU A 174 10.10 -1.48 -9.18
N ALA A 175 10.51 -1.78 -7.95
CA ALA A 175 11.90 -2.06 -7.60
C ALA A 175 12.42 -3.32 -8.31
N GLU A 176 11.63 -4.40 -8.36
CA GLU A 176 11.96 -5.62 -9.11
C GLU A 176 12.16 -5.33 -10.59
N LEU A 177 11.23 -4.60 -11.23
CA LEU A 177 11.33 -4.23 -12.64
C LEU A 177 12.54 -3.33 -12.94
N LEU A 178 12.85 -2.38 -12.05
CA LEU A 178 14.02 -1.52 -12.19
C LEU A 178 15.32 -2.31 -12.02
N GLY A 179 15.36 -3.24 -11.05
CA GLY A 179 16.48 -4.16 -10.85
C GLY A 179 16.72 -5.02 -12.09
N GLU A 180 15.69 -5.71 -12.60
CA GLU A 180 15.80 -6.52 -13.82
C GLU A 180 16.25 -5.70 -15.05
N ARG A 181 15.75 -4.47 -15.20
CA ARG A 181 16.16 -3.59 -16.30
C ARG A 181 17.61 -3.14 -16.16
N GLY A 182 18.06 -2.82 -14.94
CA GLY A 182 19.45 -2.48 -14.65
C GLY A 182 20.41 -3.60 -15.03
N GLU A 183 20.13 -4.82 -14.53
CA GLU A 183 20.94 -6.02 -14.83
C GLU A 183 20.97 -6.31 -16.34
N ARG A 184 19.82 -6.33 -17.02
CA ARG A 184 19.77 -6.55 -18.47
C ARG A 184 20.50 -5.48 -19.27
N GLN A 185 20.44 -4.22 -18.82
CA GLN A 185 21.14 -3.12 -19.48
C GLN A 185 22.65 -3.25 -19.32
N GLU A 186 23.12 -3.68 -18.15
CA GLU A 186 24.52 -4.00 -17.88
C GLU A 186 25.00 -5.16 -18.79
N GLU A 187 24.24 -6.25 -18.85
CA GLU A 187 24.53 -7.40 -19.72
C GLU A 187 24.56 -7.01 -21.20
N GLN A 188 23.57 -6.24 -21.67
CA GLN A 188 23.53 -5.75 -23.06
C GLN A 188 24.71 -4.85 -23.39
N ARG A 189 25.10 -3.97 -22.45
CA ARG A 189 26.27 -3.09 -22.60
C ARG A 189 27.56 -3.91 -22.71
N ARG A 190 27.74 -4.92 -21.84
CA ARG A 190 28.89 -5.84 -21.91
C ARG A 190 28.94 -6.60 -23.22
N ALA A 191 27.79 -7.15 -23.65
CA ALA A 191 27.68 -7.87 -24.91
C ALA A 191 28.02 -6.96 -26.11
N ALA A 192 27.52 -5.71 -26.13
CA ALA A 192 27.81 -4.75 -27.19
C ALA A 192 29.30 -4.38 -27.24
N ALA A 193 29.94 -4.15 -26.10
CA ALA A 193 31.38 -3.85 -26.04
C ALA A 193 32.23 -5.01 -26.57
N HIS A 194 31.90 -6.25 -26.19
CA HIS A 194 32.59 -7.43 -26.75
C HIS A 194 32.36 -7.59 -28.25
N GLU A 195 31.16 -7.31 -28.75
CA GLU A 195 30.86 -7.38 -30.17
C GLU A 195 31.63 -6.33 -30.98
N GLU A 196 31.77 -5.11 -30.46
CA GLU A 196 32.60 -4.06 -31.07
C GLU A 196 34.08 -4.50 -31.16
N VAL A 197 34.62 -5.06 -30.09
CA VAL A 197 35.99 -5.62 -30.08
C VAL A 197 36.15 -6.73 -31.12
N ARG A 198 35.15 -7.61 -31.27
CA ARG A 198 35.15 -8.69 -32.29
C ARG A 198 35.14 -8.12 -33.69
N GLN A 199 34.30 -7.12 -33.96
CA GLN A 199 34.21 -6.47 -35.27
C GLN A 199 35.52 -5.78 -35.64
N HIS A 200 36.11 -5.04 -34.71
CA HIS A 200 37.41 -4.39 -34.93
C HIS A 200 38.51 -5.42 -35.19
N ALA A 201 38.56 -6.52 -34.43
CA ALA A 201 39.53 -7.59 -34.65
C ALA A 201 39.34 -8.27 -36.02
N GLN A 202 38.09 -8.43 -36.48
CA GLN A 202 37.77 -9.00 -37.79
C GLN A 202 38.20 -8.08 -38.94
N GLU A 203 38.02 -6.77 -38.78
CA GLU A 203 38.49 -5.76 -39.72
C GLU A 203 40.02 -5.78 -39.82
N GLN A 204 40.72 -5.79 -38.68
CA GLN A 204 42.18 -5.88 -38.64
C GLN A 204 42.71 -7.16 -39.30
N ARG A 205 42.04 -8.30 -39.08
CA ARG A 205 42.38 -9.57 -39.77
C ARG A 205 42.23 -9.44 -41.28
N THR A 206 41.13 -8.87 -41.74
CA THR A 206 40.86 -8.67 -43.17
C THR A 206 41.94 -7.79 -43.81
N ILE A 207 42.36 -6.72 -43.14
CA ILE A 207 43.44 -5.83 -43.60
C ILE A 207 44.78 -6.58 -43.65
N ALA A 208 45.12 -7.33 -42.61
CA ALA A 208 46.36 -8.10 -42.53
C ALA A 208 46.42 -9.20 -43.62
N GLU A 209 45.33 -9.94 -43.83
CA GLU A 209 45.22 -10.97 -44.87
C GLU A 209 45.36 -10.36 -46.27
N THR A 210 44.71 -9.22 -46.53
CA THR A 210 44.81 -8.52 -47.82
C THR A 210 46.24 -8.02 -48.06
N THR A 211 46.89 -7.49 -47.02
CA THR A 211 48.27 -7.00 -47.09
C THR A 211 49.25 -8.14 -47.33
N ALA A 212 49.08 -9.26 -46.63
CA ALA A 212 49.88 -10.47 -46.80
C ALA A 212 49.75 -11.03 -48.23
N ALA A 213 48.52 -11.15 -48.76
CA ALA A 213 48.30 -11.59 -50.13
C ALA A 213 48.95 -10.65 -51.17
N GLY A 214 48.93 -9.33 -50.92
CA GLY A 214 49.62 -8.34 -51.74
C GLY A 214 51.14 -8.49 -51.71
N ALA A 215 51.72 -8.75 -50.54
CA ALA A 215 53.14 -9.02 -50.35
C ALA A 215 53.57 -10.32 -51.03
N ASP A 216 52.81 -11.40 -50.87
CA ASP A 216 53.06 -12.69 -51.53
C ASP A 216 53.05 -12.54 -53.06
N ALA A 217 52.07 -11.82 -53.60
CA ALA A 217 51.99 -11.55 -55.03
C ALA A 217 53.18 -10.72 -55.54
N ALA A 218 53.68 -9.77 -54.74
CA ALA A 218 54.88 -9.01 -55.07
C ALA A 218 56.15 -9.87 -55.01
N GLY A 219 56.27 -10.72 -53.98
CA GLY A 219 57.35 -11.69 -53.83
C GLY A 219 57.40 -12.65 -55.01
N GLN A 220 56.27 -13.25 -55.40
CA GLN A 220 56.18 -14.14 -56.57
C GLN A 220 56.68 -13.48 -57.87
N ARG A 221 56.30 -12.21 -58.13
CA ARG A 221 56.79 -11.49 -59.31
C ARG A 221 58.31 -11.30 -59.28
N LEU A 222 58.86 -10.95 -58.11
CA LEU A 222 60.30 -10.79 -57.93
C LEU A 222 61.04 -12.12 -58.11
N HIS A 223 60.49 -13.23 -57.59
CA HIS A 223 61.06 -14.58 -57.77
C HIS A 223 61.03 -15.02 -59.23
N ASP A 224 59.95 -14.73 -59.96
CA ASP A 224 59.85 -15.01 -61.40
C ASP A 224 60.89 -14.23 -62.20
N GLU A 225 61.11 -12.95 -61.90
CA GLU A 225 62.15 -12.13 -62.52
C GLU A 225 63.56 -12.61 -62.17
N ALA A 226 63.81 -12.96 -60.90
CA ALA A 226 65.07 -13.53 -60.45
C ALA A 226 65.37 -14.87 -61.15
N GLY A 227 64.37 -15.73 -61.32
CA GLY A 227 64.49 -16.98 -62.06
C GLY A 227 64.82 -16.77 -63.54
N LYS A 228 64.18 -15.80 -64.20
CA LYS A 228 64.50 -15.41 -65.59
C LYS A 228 65.93 -14.87 -65.70
N LEU A 229 66.35 -14.03 -64.76
CA LEU A 229 67.71 -13.49 -64.73
C LEU A 229 68.75 -14.59 -64.50
N ALA A 230 68.51 -15.48 -63.53
CA ALA A 230 69.36 -16.64 -63.26
C ALA A 230 69.48 -17.56 -64.47
N ALA A 231 68.39 -17.75 -65.23
CA ALA A 231 68.39 -18.50 -66.48
C ALA A 231 69.11 -17.78 -67.65
N ALA A 232 69.31 -16.47 -67.57
CA ALA A 232 70.07 -15.70 -68.55
C ALA A 232 71.59 -15.69 -68.26
N VAL A 233 72.00 -16.00 -67.01
CA VAL A 233 73.42 -16.12 -66.64
C VAL A 233 74.07 -17.25 -67.43
N GLY A 234 75.12 -16.92 -68.19
CA GLY A 234 75.91 -17.88 -68.98
C GLY A 234 75.62 -17.89 -70.49
N CYS A 235 74.67 -17.09 -70.99
CA CYS A 235 74.43 -16.97 -72.44
C CYS A 235 75.43 -16.02 -73.12
N SER A 236 76.63 -16.52 -73.46
CA SER A 236 77.40 -16.20 -74.69
C SER A 236 78.91 -16.46 -74.54
N SER A 237 79.42 -17.61 -74.97
CA SER A 237 80.82 -17.74 -75.42
C SER A 237 81.03 -19.02 -76.22
N GLN A 238 81.76 -18.94 -77.34
CA GLN A 238 82.17 -20.12 -78.13
C GLN A 238 83.37 -20.88 -77.52
N ASP A 239 83.94 -20.40 -76.41
CA ASP A 239 85.05 -21.04 -75.69
C ASP A 239 84.52 -22.08 -74.66
N PRO A 240 84.92 -23.37 -74.74
CA PRO A 240 84.43 -24.43 -73.86
C PRO A 240 84.79 -24.24 -72.38
N ALA A 241 85.91 -23.60 -72.04
CA ALA A 241 86.30 -23.33 -70.65
C ALA A 241 85.53 -22.15 -70.05
N VAL A 242 85.10 -21.20 -70.89
CA VAL A 242 84.20 -20.11 -70.49
C VAL A 242 82.76 -20.61 -70.41
N ALA A 243 82.35 -21.50 -71.30
CA ALA A 243 81.04 -22.15 -71.27
C ALA A 243 80.83 -22.99 -70.00
N ALA A 244 81.81 -23.82 -69.60
CA ALA A 244 81.72 -24.62 -68.38
C ALA A 244 81.62 -23.75 -67.11
N ARG A 245 82.35 -22.62 -67.05
CA ARG A 245 82.23 -21.63 -65.96
C ARG A 245 80.88 -20.92 -65.96
N GLY A 246 80.35 -20.59 -67.14
CA GLY A 246 79.01 -20.03 -67.30
C GLY A 246 77.91 -20.97 -66.79
N GLU A 247 78.06 -22.27 -67.02
CA GLU A 247 77.09 -23.27 -66.54
C GLU A 247 77.13 -23.49 -65.03
N ALA A 248 78.33 -23.51 -64.43
CA ALA A 248 78.47 -23.54 -62.97
C ALA A 248 77.85 -22.29 -62.32
N ALA A 249 78.07 -21.10 -62.89
CA ALA A 249 77.47 -19.86 -62.42
C ALA A 249 75.94 -19.86 -62.55
N ARG A 250 75.40 -20.38 -63.66
CA ARG A 250 73.96 -20.55 -63.88
C ARG A 250 73.32 -21.46 -62.83
N ARG A 251 73.94 -22.61 -62.52
CA ARG A 251 73.45 -23.54 -61.48
C ARG A 251 73.47 -22.89 -60.10
N ALA A 252 74.53 -22.16 -59.75
CA ALA A 252 74.60 -21.42 -58.50
C ALA A 252 73.50 -20.35 -58.40
N ALA A 253 73.26 -19.60 -59.49
CA ALA A 253 72.20 -18.58 -59.54
C ALA A 253 70.80 -19.19 -59.38
N MET A 254 70.52 -20.34 -60.01
CA MET A 254 69.24 -21.05 -59.85
C MET A 254 69.03 -21.54 -58.41
N VAL A 255 70.06 -22.09 -57.76
CA VAL A 255 69.97 -22.53 -56.34
C VAL A 255 69.73 -21.35 -55.41
N LEU A 256 70.42 -20.22 -55.61
CA LEU A 256 70.20 -19.01 -54.82
C LEU A 256 68.77 -18.46 -54.99
N SER A 257 68.24 -18.50 -56.22
CA SER A 257 66.86 -18.12 -56.51
C SER A 257 65.84 -19.01 -55.79
N ASP A 258 66.03 -20.34 -55.79
CA ASP A 258 65.15 -21.28 -55.08
C ASP A 258 65.23 -21.11 -53.56
N LEU A 259 66.44 -20.92 -53.02
CA LEU A 259 66.63 -20.66 -51.59
C LEU A 259 65.98 -19.34 -51.16
N LEU A 260 66.09 -18.28 -51.98
CA LEU A 260 65.44 -17.01 -51.71
C LEU A 260 63.90 -17.15 -51.70
N ALA A 261 63.34 -17.87 -52.67
CA ALA A 261 61.89 -18.13 -52.72
C ALA A 261 61.39 -18.91 -51.49
N ARG A 262 62.12 -19.94 -51.05
CA ARG A 262 61.78 -20.70 -49.83
C ARG A 262 61.91 -19.86 -48.56
N ALA A 263 62.94 -19.03 -48.48
CA ALA A 263 63.15 -18.15 -47.33
C ALA A 263 62.05 -17.09 -47.22
N ASP A 264 61.68 -16.48 -48.35
CA ASP A 264 60.59 -15.51 -48.45
C ASP A 264 59.23 -16.13 -48.10
N ALA A 265 58.92 -17.31 -48.65
CA ALA A 265 57.71 -18.05 -48.31
C ALA A 265 57.62 -18.35 -46.80
N ARG A 266 58.75 -18.76 -46.19
CA ARG A 266 58.80 -19.01 -44.74
C ARG A 266 58.63 -17.72 -43.93
N ALA A 267 59.19 -16.61 -44.40
CA ALA A 267 59.00 -15.31 -43.77
C ALA A 267 57.52 -14.86 -43.82
N GLY A 268 56.84 -15.08 -44.95
CA GLY A 268 55.40 -14.81 -45.11
C GLY A 268 54.53 -15.63 -44.15
N GLU A 269 54.78 -16.94 -44.02
CA GLU A 269 54.08 -17.80 -43.06
C GLU A 269 54.23 -17.31 -41.62
N LEU A 270 55.46 -16.94 -41.23
CA LEU A 270 55.76 -16.43 -39.90
C LEU A 270 55.08 -15.08 -39.66
N ALA A 271 55.16 -14.15 -40.63
CA ALA A 271 54.50 -12.85 -40.55
C ALA A 271 52.98 -13.01 -40.34
N SER A 272 52.33 -13.86 -41.14
CA SER A 272 50.90 -14.16 -40.99
C SER A 272 50.55 -14.77 -39.62
N ALA A 273 51.42 -15.64 -39.08
CA ALA A 273 51.23 -16.20 -37.75
C ALA A 273 51.36 -15.12 -36.65
N TYR A 274 52.36 -14.24 -36.75
CA TYR A 274 52.57 -13.14 -35.80
C TYR A 274 51.45 -12.11 -35.85
N ASP A 275 50.96 -11.75 -37.04
CA ASP A 275 49.84 -10.81 -37.17
C ASP A 275 48.57 -11.37 -36.54
N ARG A 276 48.25 -12.65 -36.79
CA ARG A 276 47.11 -13.33 -36.13
C ARG A 276 47.25 -13.37 -34.62
N ALA A 277 48.44 -13.70 -34.11
CA ALA A 277 48.70 -13.73 -32.67
C ALA A 277 48.59 -12.33 -32.05
N ARG A 278 49.13 -11.30 -32.72
CA ARG A 278 49.04 -9.91 -32.27
C ARG A 278 47.61 -9.41 -32.24
N ILE A 279 46.84 -9.64 -33.29
CA ILE A 279 45.43 -9.21 -33.35
C ILE A 279 44.61 -9.91 -32.27
N ALA A 280 44.85 -11.21 -32.04
CA ALA A 280 44.19 -11.95 -30.95
C ALA A 280 44.58 -11.40 -29.57
N GLY A 281 45.85 -11.08 -29.36
CA GLY A 281 46.34 -10.47 -28.12
C GLY A 281 45.71 -9.11 -27.84
N LEU A 282 45.69 -8.22 -28.84
CA LEU A 282 45.08 -6.89 -28.73
C LEU A 282 43.57 -6.98 -28.49
N ALA A 283 42.87 -7.90 -29.14
CA ALA A 283 41.45 -8.14 -28.90
C ALA A 283 41.18 -8.65 -27.47
N CYS A 284 42.06 -9.52 -26.95
CA CYS A 284 41.97 -10.00 -25.57
C CYS A 284 42.21 -8.87 -24.57
N GLU A 285 43.22 -8.03 -24.80
CA GLU A 285 43.52 -6.86 -23.96
C GLU A 285 42.35 -5.85 -23.97
N ALA A 286 41.80 -5.52 -25.14
CA ALA A 286 40.65 -4.62 -25.26
C ALA A 286 39.40 -5.18 -24.57
N SER A 287 39.14 -6.47 -24.74
CA SER A 287 38.04 -7.18 -24.07
C SER A 287 38.21 -7.26 -22.55
N TYR A 288 39.44 -7.22 -22.05
CA TYR A 288 39.71 -7.18 -20.62
C TYR A 288 39.64 -5.76 -20.08
N GLY A 289 40.13 -4.77 -20.84
CA GLY A 289 40.00 -3.35 -20.54
C GLY A 289 38.55 -2.90 -20.40
N SER A 290 37.65 -3.41 -21.25
CA SER A 290 36.21 -3.14 -21.15
C SER A 290 35.57 -3.65 -19.86
N LEU A 291 36.15 -4.67 -19.21
CA LEU A 291 35.72 -5.17 -17.90
C LEU A 291 36.35 -4.37 -16.74
N LEU A 292 37.53 -3.78 -16.93
CA LEU A 292 38.22 -3.02 -15.88
C LEU A 292 37.75 -1.56 -15.75
N GLU A 293 37.30 -0.93 -16.84
CA GLU A 293 36.68 0.40 -16.76
C GLU A 293 35.38 0.40 -15.92
N GLU A 294 34.82 -0.77 -15.60
CA GLU A 294 33.71 -0.96 -14.65
C GLU A 294 34.08 -0.62 -13.19
N GLY A 295 35.37 -0.53 -12.84
CA GLY A 295 35.83 -0.26 -11.47
C GLY A 295 35.92 1.22 -11.07
N ARG A 296 35.68 2.17 -11.99
CA ARG A 296 35.77 3.60 -11.68
C ARG A 296 34.36 4.17 -11.43
N PRO A 297 33.96 4.42 -10.16
CA PRO A 297 32.65 5.00 -9.91
C PRO A 297 32.55 6.35 -10.62
N LEU A 298 31.42 6.55 -11.31
CA LEU A 298 31.04 7.84 -11.87
C LEU A 298 30.92 8.85 -10.72
N VAL A 299 31.99 9.60 -10.48
CA VAL A 299 31.95 10.79 -9.63
C VAL A 299 30.96 11.75 -10.30
N GLN A 300 29.81 11.94 -9.65
CA GLN A 300 28.85 12.95 -10.08
C GLN A 300 29.48 14.33 -9.90
N PRO A 301 29.39 15.22 -10.89
CA PRO A 301 29.88 16.59 -10.74
C PRO A 301 29.00 17.34 -9.73
N GLU A 302 29.66 18.01 -8.78
CA GLU A 302 29.06 19.00 -7.87
C GLU A 302 28.54 20.24 -8.61
#